data_AF-A0A920LC58-F1
#
_entry.id   AF-A0A920LC58-F1
#
_cell.length_a   1.000
_cell.length_b   1.000
_cell.length_c   1.000
_cell.angle_alpha   90.00
_cell.angle_beta   90.00
_cell.angle_gamma   90.00
#
_symmetry.space_group_name_H-M   'P 1'
#
loop_
_entity.id
_entity.type
_entity.pdbx_description
1 polymer ?
#
loop_
_entity_poly.entity_id
_entity_poly.type
_entity_poly.pdbx_seq_one_letter_code
_entity_poly.pdbx_strand_id
1 'polypeptide(L)'
;MNSDNPPDDMLVQGRDLLSGKPKEISIGYREIAKALDKSIIRIEESVMETLSQTPPELAADIYNTGIYLAGGGSMLRGLDKRISKN
;
A
#
# COMPACT_ATOMS: atom_id res chain seq x y z
N MET A 1 -7.58 0.70 -3.39
CA MET A 1 -8.67 1.11 -2.48
C MET A 1 -10.00 0.77 -3.13
N ASN A 2 -10.89 0.06 -2.44
CA ASN A 2 -12.25 -0.18 -2.94
C ASN A 2 -13.00 1.15 -3.03
N SER A 3 -13.58 1.44 -4.18
CA SER A 3 -14.36 2.65 -4.47
C SER A 3 -15.68 2.71 -3.69
N ASP A 4 -16.15 1.55 -3.20
CA ASP A 4 -17.49 1.38 -2.67
C ASP A 4 -17.67 1.96 -1.26
N ASN A 5 -16.57 2.25 -0.55
CA ASN A 5 -16.58 2.89 0.76
C ASN A 5 -15.25 3.63 1.03
N PRO A 6 -15.07 4.85 0.49
CA PRO A 6 -13.88 5.64 0.73
C PRO A 6 -13.79 6.05 2.21
N PRO A 7 -12.58 6.13 2.80
CA PRO A 7 -12.40 6.74 4.11
C PRO A 7 -12.79 8.22 4.08
N ASP A 8 -13.35 8.71 5.17
CA ASP A 8 -13.56 10.15 5.39
C ASP A 8 -12.22 10.90 5.43
N ASP A 9 -12.28 12.19 5.10
CA ASP A 9 -11.14 13.09 5.26
C ASP A 9 -10.78 13.23 6.75
N MET A 10 -9.47 13.40 7.02
CA MET A 10 -8.95 13.48 8.39
C MET A 10 -8.25 14.80 8.64
N LEU A 11 -8.46 15.37 9.82
CA LEU A 11 -7.76 16.56 10.28
C LEU A 11 -6.40 16.16 10.86
N VAL A 12 -5.33 16.75 10.34
CA VAL A 12 -3.96 16.51 10.76
C VAL A 12 -3.34 17.82 11.22
N GLN A 13 -2.82 17.82 12.44
CA GLN A 13 -2.09 18.95 13.01
C GLN A 13 -0.59 18.82 12.74
N GLY A 14 0.02 19.93 12.35
CA GLY A 14 1.44 20.01 12.09
C GLY A 14 1.96 21.44 12.20
N ARG A 15 3.20 21.63 11.75
CA ARG A 15 3.85 22.94 11.73
C ARG A 15 3.75 23.54 10.33
N ASP A 16 3.17 24.72 10.23
CA ASP A 16 3.21 25.49 8.99
C ASP A 16 4.64 25.99 8.75
N LEU A 17 5.25 25.62 7.62
CA LEU A 17 6.67 25.88 7.37
C LEU A 17 6.99 27.35 7.09
N LEU A 18 6.01 28.15 6.67
CA LEU A 18 6.20 29.58 6.37
C LEU A 18 6.09 30.42 7.64
N SER A 19 5.05 30.20 8.44
CA SER A 19 4.76 30.97 9.65
C SER A 19 5.40 30.39 10.92
N GLY A 20 5.78 29.11 10.88
CA GLY A 20 6.34 28.37 12.02
C GLY A 20 5.32 27.98 13.08
N LYS A 21 4.04 28.33 12.92
CA LYS A 21 2.98 28.10 13.92
C LYS A 21 2.28 26.75 13.72
N PRO A 22 1.64 26.20 14.77
CA PRO A 22 0.74 25.06 14.61
C PRO A 22 -0.38 25.38 13.63
N LYS A 23 -0.69 24.42 12.76
CA LYS A 23 -1.76 24.52 11.77
C LYS A 23 -2.40 23.15 11.61
N GLU A 24 -3.71 23.15 11.39
CA GLU A 24 -4.49 21.97 11.06
C GLU A 24 -4.87 22.00 9.59
N ILE A 25 -4.75 20.88 8.92
CA ILE A 25 -5.17 20.70 7.53
C ILE A 25 -6.03 19.45 7.40
N SER A 26 -7.04 19.50 6.53
CA SER A 26 -7.82 18.33 6.14
C SER A 26 -7.08 17.58 5.03
N ILE A 27 -6.89 16.28 5.21
CA ILE A 27 -6.20 15.40 4.26
C ILE A 27 -7.16 14.28 3.84
N GLY A 28 -7.28 14.08 2.54
CA GLY A 28 -8.13 13.04 1.97
C GLY A 28 -7.39 11.74 1.65
N TYR A 29 -8.14 10.65 1.50
CA TYR A 29 -7.59 9.32 1.22
C TYR A 29 -6.75 9.25 -0.06
N ARG A 30 -7.04 10.11 -1.06
CA ARG A 30 -6.30 10.17 -2.32
C ARG A 30 -4.86 10.66 -2.13
N GLU A 31 -4.67 11.64 -1.24
CA GLU A 31 -3.35 12.18 -0.93
C GLU A 31 -2.51 11.16 -0.17
N ILE A 32 -3.13 10.45 0.79
CA ILE A 32 -2.50 9.35 1.52
C ILE A 32 -2.10 8.24 0.56
N ALA A 33 -2.99 7.82 -0.34
CA ALA A 33 -2.70 6.80 -1.35
C ALA A 33 -1.52 7.21 -2.25
N LYS A 34 -1.49 8.46 -2.70
CA LYS A 34 -0.39 9.01 -3.50
C LYS A 34 0.93 9.05 -2.72
N ALA A 35 0.89 9.41 -1.45
CA ALA A 35 2.08 9.45 -0.59
C ALA A 35 2.69 8.05 -0.37
N LEU A 36 1.85 7.03 -0.25
CA LEU A 36 2.26 5.64 -0.05
C LEU A 36 2.70 4.93 -1.33
N ASP A 37 2.29 5.42 -2.51
CA ASP A 37 2.40 4.71 -3.79
C ASP A 37 3.83 4.21 -4.09
N LYS A 38 4.85 5.05 -3.88
CA LYS A 38 6.25 4.67 -4.09
C LYS A 38 6.71 3.51 -3.20
N SER A 39 6.27 3.50 -1.94
CA SER A 39 6.59 2.42 -1.01
C SER A 39 5.91 1.13 -1.41
N ILE A 40 4.67 1.20 -1.89
CA ILE A 40 3.93 0.02 -2.37
C ILE A 40 4.53 -0.55 -3.65
N ILE A 41 4.92 0.30 -4.62
CA ILE A 41 5.62 -0.14 -5.83
C ILE A 41 6.87 -0.95 -5.47
N ARG A 42 7.66 -0.49 -4.49
CA ARG A 42 8.85 -1.23 -4.06
C ARG A 42 8.55 -2.61 -3.46
N ILE A 43 7.41 -2.73 -2.77
CA ILE A 43 6.93 -4.03 -2.26
C ILE A 43 6.57 -4.95 -3.44
N GLU A 44 5.83 -4.43 -4.43
CA GLU A 44 5.48 -5.19 -5.65
C GLU A 44 6.72 -5.67 -6.39
N GLU A 45 7.69 -4.79 -6.63
CA GLU A 45 8.96 -5.13 -7.28
C GLU A 45 9.68 -6.27 -6.53
N SER A 46 9.71 -6.21 -5.21
CA SER A 46 10.35 -7.23 -4.38
C SER A 46 9.63 -8.58 -4.44
N VAL A 47 8.29 -8.56 -4.51
CA VAL A 47 7.47 -9.77 -4.70
C VAL A 47 7.77 -10.38 -6.08
N MET A 48 7.76 -9.57 -7.14
CA MET A 48 8.00 -10.04 -8.50
C MET A 48 9.43 -10.56 -8.69
N GLU A 49 10.42 -9.90 -8.10
CA GLU A 49 11.81 -10.37 -8.10
C GLU A 49 11.92 -11.73 -7.41
N THR A 50 11.27 -11.90 -6.26
CA THR A 50 11.28 -13.19 -5.52
C THR A 50 10.64 -14.30 -6.35
N LEU A 51 9.48 -14.04 -6.98
CA LEU A 51 8.81 -15.01 -7.85
C LEU A 51 9.67 -15.35 -9.07
N SER A 52 10.39 -14.38 -9.64
CA SER A 52 11.25 -14.59 -10.81
C SER A 52 12.45 -15.50 -10.53
N GLN A 53 12.90 -15.53 -9.27
CA GLN A 53 14.01 -16.38 -8.81
C GLN A 53 13.53 -17.73 -8.25
N THR A 54 12.21 -17.93 -8.13
CA THR A 54 11.64 -19.15 -7.55
C THR A 54 11.73 -20.30 -8.56
N PRO A 55 12.23 -21.50 -8.17
CA PRO A 55 12.25 -22.68 -9.02
C PRO A 55 10.88 -23.02 -9.60
N PRO A 56 10.80 -23.56 -10.84
CA PRO A 56 9.53 -23.87 -11.49
C PRO A 56 8.60 -24.76 -10.67
N GLU A 57 9.14 -25.77 -9.97
CA GLU A 57 8.31 -26.65 -9.12
C GLU A 57 7.60 -25.88 -8.00
N LEU A 58 8.26 -24.90 -7.38
CA LEU A 58 7.69 -24.10 -6.30
C LEU A 58 6.78 -22.98 -6.83
N ALA A 59 7.11 -22.42 -7.99
CA ALA A 59 6.29 -21.40 -8.62
C ALA A 59 4.89 -21.93 -9.00
N ALA A 60 4.82 -23.17 -9.48
CA ALA A 60 3.55 -23.84 -9.75
C ALA A 60 2.71 -24.03 -8.47
N ASP A 61 3.35 -24.41 -7.37
CA ASP A 61 2.67 -24.55 -6.07
C ASP A 61 2.16 -23.20 -5.53
N ILE A 62 2.95 -22.13 -5.67
CA ILE A 62 2.55 -20.77 -5.30
C ILE A 62 1.37 -20.30 -6.16
N TYR A 63 1.36 -20.60 -7.46
CA TYR A 63 0.23 -20.26 -8.33
C TYR A 63 -1.09 -20.91 -7.86
N ASN A 64 -1.01 -22.17 -7.39
CA ASN A 64 -2.18 -22.90 -6.90
C ASN A 64 -2.65 -22.43 -5.50
N THR A 65 -1.70 -22.06 -4.63
CA THR A 65 -1.98 -21.75 -3.21
C THR A 65 -2.11 -20.26 -2.92
N GLY A 66 -1.59 -19.40 -3.79
CA GLY A 66 -1.53 -17.96 -3.63
C GLY A 66 -0.40 -17.48 -2.71
N ILE A 67 -0.41 -16.18 -2.44
CA ILE A 67 0.54 -15.51 -1.54
C ILE A 67 -0.20 -15.08 -0.27
N TYR A 68 0.40 -15.34 0.88
CA TYR A 68 -0.13 -14.91 2.18
C TYR A 68 0.53 -13.60 2.60
N LEU A 69 -0.29 -12.58 2.89
CA LEU A 69 0.19 -11.29 3.42
C LEU A 69 0.12 -11.28 4.95
N ALA A 70 1.25 -11.00 5.61
CA ALA A 70 1.35 -10.99 7.07
C ALA A 70 1.98 -9.68 7.60
N GLY A 71 1.82 -9.45 8.91
CA GLY A 71 2.33 -8.26 9.62
C GLY A 71 1.40 -7.06 9.56
N GLY A 72 1.74 -5.97 10.26
CA GLY A 72 0.87 -4.78 10.32
C GLY A 72 0.68 -4.07 8.97
N GLY A 73 1.68 -4.12 8.08
CA GLY A 73 1.60 -3.53 6.74
C GLY A 73 0.60 -4.21 5.81
N SER A 74 0.28 -5.49 6.04
CA SER A 74 -0.71 -6.21 5.23
C SER A 74 -2.14 -5.70 5.43
N MET A 75 -2.39 -4.94 6.52
CA MET A 75 -3.69 -4.35 6.81
C MET A 75 -4.00 -3.09 5.99
N LEU A 76 -3.06 -2.63 5.14
CA LEU A 76 -3.32 -1.52 4.24
C LEU A 76 -4.48 -1.84 3.29
N ARG A 77 -5.50 -0.97 3.28
CA ARG A 77 -6.76 -1.20 2.57
C ARG A 77 -6.53 -1.41 1.07
N GLY A 78 -6.78 -2.64 0.61
CA GLY A 78 -6.69 -3.04 -0.79
C GLY A 78 -5.27 -3.33 -1.28
N LEU A 79 -4.31 -3.54 -0.38
CA LEU A 79 -2.96 -3.98 -0.73
C LEU A 79 -2.97 -5.39 -1.33
N ASP A 80 -3.72 -6.31 -0.72
CA ASP A 80 -4.01 -7.65 -1.23
C ASP A 80 -4.49 -7.64 -2.68
N LYS A 81 -5.51 -6.82 -2.97
CA LYS A 81 -6.08 -6.69 -4.32
C LYS A 81 -5.09 -6.11 -5.30
N ARG A 82 -4.25 -5.17 -4.86
CA ARG A 82 -3.24 -4.54 -5.69
C ARG A 82 -2.15 -5.52 -6.08
N ILE A 83 -1.62 -6.27 -5.10
CA ILE A 83 -0.62 -7.32 -5.33
C ILE A 83 -1.19 -8.44 -6.21
N SER A 84 -2.44 -8.84 -6.04
CA SER A 84 -3.05 -9.93 -6.83
C SER A 84 -3.32 -9.60 -8.31
N LYS A 85 -3.32 -8.31 -8.68
CA LYS A 85 -3.67 -7.85 -10.03
C LYS A 85 -2.46 -7.63 -10.95
N ASN A 86 -1.29 -7.48 -10.35
CA ASN A 86 -0.01 -7.32 -11.05
C ASN A 86 0.70 -8.67 -11.13
#